data_AF-A0ABD2KUH3-F1
#
_entry.id   AF-A0ABD2KUH3-F1
#
_cell.length_a   1.000
_cell.length_b   1.000
_cell.length_c   1.000
_cell.angle_alpha   90.00
_cell.angle_beta   90.00
_cell.angle_gamma   90.00
#
_symmetry.space_group_name_H-M   'P 1'
#
loop_
_entity.id
_entity.type
_entity.pdbx_description
1 polymer ?
#
loop_
_entity_poly.entity_id
_entity_poly.type
_entity_poly.pdbx_seq_one_letter_code
_entity_poly.pdbx_strand_id
1 'polypeptide(L)'
;MAANRHQFVHLDRFMRLDIPPWKHLRKASVFLVSGLGSVGVEVAKNLILGGVRSVTLHDTKALAFRDLSAHFYAKESDVGTNRAKVCFDKLAELNDTVNCALSVENLSEDFVKQFDLVVLTDASFSTQTEVNGWTRNHRKMFISADARGLFSYAFVDLGDEFVVNDSDGETCKEVLVEYIDCESGDVMTLEGAFHQLEDGDHVVFTDFEHAKLNELPPVPVTLKGSNVFNIGNALAAFSGTVQGPVSRGRVQQVKVPKKMSFKPLSLALAEPDFMIWDFAKFDEPAQLHALWQALYSFEATKNYSPSPRSDADAKLLKENLPKDSPEMPDSLLFNFSYQACGNLQPIASLIGGLVAQEAMKAVTHHTTPLKQFLYTDSLEARNNRYDGQAAVFGWAFQEALQQQKWFIVGAGAIGCELLKNMVSHLFRSCNKSTFCQAMIGLGCGNNGSLTITDPDTIEVSNLNRQFLFRRPDVGKKKSEVAARSVKAFNSAIHINPMSEIVAESTEHIFGDDFFARLNGVCNALDNVEARRYVDRRCVYYQLPLLESGTMGAKGNTQVVFPHLTESYGSTSDPPEKETPICTLRNFPYQIHHTIQWARAKFTDYFTSGAEAVNQFTWTM
;
A
#
# COMPACT_ATOMS: atom_id res chain seq x y z
N MET A 1 -3.62 31.97 3.97
CA MET A 1 -3.79 31.11 5.17
C MET A 1 -5.01 30.19 5.11
N ALA A 2 -6.21 30.67 4.75
CA ALA A 2 -7.42 29.82 4.73
C ALA A 2 -7.30 28.55 3.85
N ALA A 3 -6.76 28.67 2.63
CA ALA A 3 -6.55 27.53 1.72
C ALA A 3 -5.72 26.39 2.34
N ASN A 4 -4.70 26.70 3.17
CA ASN A 4 -3.90 25.69 3.84
C ASN A 4 -4.71 24.95 4.93
N ARG A 5 -5.59 25.64 5.68
CA ARG A 5 -6.35 25.03 6.78
C ARG A 5 -7.29 23.90 6.31
N HIS A 6 -7.97 24.07 5.18
CA HIS A 6 -8.82 23.00 4.62
C HIS A 6 -8.02 21.76 4.18
N GLN A 7 -6.77 21.96 3.75
CA GLN A 7 -5.89 20.86 3.32
C GLN A 7 -5.36 20.04 4.51
N PHE A 8 -5.05 20.69 5.65
CA PHE A 8 -4.63 19.96 6.85
C PHE A 8 -5.68 18.92 7.30
N VAL A 9 -6.98 19.26 7.26
CA VAL A 9 -8.05 18.34 7.66
C VAL A 9 -8.23 17.18 6.68
N HIS A 10 -8.07 17.42 5.38
CA HIS A 10 -8.26 16.39 4.35
C HIS A 10 -7.14 15.32 4.38
N LEU A 11 -5.91 15.71 4.74
CA LEU A 11 -4.73 14.86 4.64
C LEU A 11 -4.09 14.52 6.00
N ASP A 12 -4.80 14.77 7.10
CA ASP A 12 -4.31 14.59 8.48
C ASP A 12 -3.58 13.25 8.68
N ARG A 13 -4.22 12.12 8.38
CA ARG A 13 -3.61 10.79 8.55
C ARG A 13 -2.40 10.53 7.64
N PHE A 14 -2.24 11.25 6.54
CA PHE A 14 -1.06 11.16 5.65
C PHE A 14 0.11 12.01 6.17
N MET A 15 -0.16 13.20 6.71
CA MET A 15 0.87 14.07 7.31
C MET A 15 1.41 13.52 8.64
N ARG A 16 0.68 12.62 9.30
CA ARG A 16 1.18 11.83 10.45
C ARG A 16 2.28 10.84 10.08
N LEU A 17 2.55 10.62 8.78
CA LEU A 17 3.69 9.85 8.31
C LEU A 17 4.95 10.72 8.38
N ASP A 18 4.97 11.87 7.67
CA ASP A 18 5.89 12.98 7.96
C ASP A 18 5.46 14.30 7.26
N ILE A 19 5.85 15.46 7.81
CA ILE A 19 5.47 16.80 7.33
C ILE A 19 6.41 17.38 6.25
N PRO A 20 7.76 17.29 6.36
CA PRO A 20 8.67 17.77 5.31
C PRO A 20 8.51 17.05 3.95
N PRO A 21 8.34 15.72 3.86
CA PRO A 21 8.00 15.03 2.60
C PRO A 21 6.75 15.61 1.94
N TRP A 22 5.71 15.92 2.71
CA TRP A 22 4.46 16.44 2.16
C TRP A 22 4.61 17.83 1.51
N LYS A 23 5.54 18.66 2.00
CA LYS A 23 5.89 19.93 1.35
C LYS A 23 6.62 19.74 0.01
N HIS A 24 7.33 18.63 -0.19
CA HIS A 24 7.99 18.31 -1.47
C HIS A 24 6.98 17.80 -2.50
N LEU A 25 6.10 16.87 -2.10
CA LEU A 25 4.95 16.42 -2.91
C LEU A 25 4.16 17.58 -3.53
N ARG A 26 3.98 18.69 -2.79
CA ARG A 26 3.24 19.85 -3.28
C ARG A 26 4.00 20.84 -4.15
N LYS A 27 5.33 20.84 -4.10
CA LYS A 27 6.16 21.82 -4.83
C LYS A 27 6.69 21.25 -6.15
N ALA A 28 7.16 20.01 -6.13
CA ALA A 28 8.08 19.47 -7.14
C ALA A 28 7.55 18.21 -7.85
N SER A 29 6.22 18.02 -7.94
CA SER A 29 5.65 16.78 -8.49
C SER A 29 4.68 17.00 -9.66
N VAL A 30 5.24 16.99 -10.88
CA VAL A 30 4.47 16.90 -12.12
C VAL A 30 4.57 15.47 -12.65
N PHE A 31 3.53 14.67 -12.42
CA PHE A 31 3.50 13.26 -12.83
C PHE A 31 2.85 13.07 -14.20
N LEU A 32 3.41 12.16 -15.01
CA LEU A 32 2.71 11.53 -16.12
C LEU A 32 2.36 10.09 -15.74
N VAL A 33 1.09 9.71 -15.86
CA VAL A 33 0.67 8.30 -15.80
C VAL A 33 0.21 7.90 -17.19
N SER A 34 1.00 7.06 -17.84
CA SER A 34 0.82 6.62 -19.23
C SER A 34 0.36 5.17 -19.30
N GLY A 35 -0.76 4.93 -19.97
CA GLY A 35 -1.43 3.63 -20.09
C GLY A 35 -2.48 3.44 -19.00
N LEU A 36 -3.69 3.96 -19.19
CA LEU A 36 -4.79 3.82 -18.24
C LEU A 36 -5.50 2.46 -18.42
N GLY A 37 -4.71 1.39 -18.42
CA GLY A 37 -5.19 0.04 -18.10
C GLY A 37 -5.45 -0.10 -16.60
N SER A 38 -5.63 -1.34 -16.13
CA SER A 38 -5.95 -1.64 -14.74
C SER A 38 -4.90 -1.13 -13.74
N VAL A 39 -3.62 -1.37 -14.01
CA VAL A 39 -2.50 -0.88 -13.18
C VAL A 39 -2.45 0.65 -13.20
N GLY A 40 -2.51 1.28 -14.37
CA GLY A 40 -2.40 2.73 -14.52
C GLY A 40 -3.51 3.50 -13.80
N VAL A 41 -4.75 2.99 -13.81
CA VAL A 41 -5.88 3.60 -13.07
C VAL A 41 -5.68 3.48 -11.56
N GLU A 42 -5.15 2.37 -11.04
CA GLU A 42 -4.80 2.25 -9.61
C GLU A 42 -3.69 3.22 -9.22
N VAL A 43 -2.63 3.34 -10.02
CA VAL A 43 -1.56 4.30 -9.78
C VAL A 43 -2.12 5.73 -9.74
N ALA A 44 -2.90 6.11 -10.75
CA ALA A 44 -3.52 7.43 -10.83
C ALA A 44 -4.42 7.72 -9.62
N LYS A 45 -5.28 6.77 -9.24
CA LYS A 45 -6.16 6.85 -8.05
C LYS A 45 -5.33 7.13 -6.79
N ASN A 46 -4.29 6.35 -6.55
CA ASN A 46 -3.44 6.47 -5.35
C ASN A 46 -2.62 7.77 -5.33
N LEU A 47 -2.06 8.22 -6.47
CA LEU A 47 -1.32 9.48 -6.56
C LEU A 47 -2.21 10.70 -6.31
N ILE A 48 -3.41 10.72 -6.90
CA ILE A 48 -4.37 11.82 -6.70
C ILE A 48 -4.85 11.87 -5.24
N LEU A 49 -5.15 10.71 -4.63
CA LEU A 49 -5.51 10.62 -3.21
C LEU A 49 -4.37 11.06 -2.27
N GLY A 50 -3.11 10.71 -2.58
CA GLY A 50 -1.92 11.15 -1.84
C GLY A 50 -1.67 12.67 -1.90
N GLY A 51 -2.33 13.39 -2.80
CA GLY A 51 -2.34 14.85 -2.83
C GLY A 51 -1.12 15.47 -3.50
N VAL A 52 -0.60 14.83 -4.55
CA VAL A 52 0.47 15.35 -5.42
C VAL A 52 0.11 16.72 -6.03
N ARG A 53 1.05 17.42 -6.67
CA ARG A 53 0.77 18.75 -7.24
C ARG A 53 -0.06 18.66 -8.52
N SER A 54 0.29 17.73 -9.42
CA SER A 54 -0.40 17.53 -10.69
C SER A 54 -0.15 16.15 -11.27
N VAL A 55 -1.17 15.58 -11.91
CA VAL A 55 -1.10 14.31 -12.65
C VAL A 55 -1.68 14.53 -14.05
N THR A 56 -0.92 14.18 -15.09
CA THR A 56 -1.45 14.03 -16.44
C THR A 56 -1.78 12.56 -16.69
N LEU A 57 -3.04 12.29 -17.00
CA LEU A 57 -3.55 10.99 -17.37
C LEU A 57 -3.44 10.87 -18.89
N HIS A 58 -2.68 9.87 -19.36
CA HIS A 58 -2.35 9.68 -20.76
C HIS A 58 -2.61 8.25 -21.21
N ASP A 59 -3.39 8.06 -22.26
CA ASP A 59 -3.44 6.79 -22.98
C ASP A 59 -3.77 7.07 -24.45
N THR A 60 -3.23 6.26 -25.37
CA THR A 60 -3.57 6.28 -26.80
C THR A 60 -4.55 5.16 -27.17
N LYS A 61 -4.71 4.14 -26.32
CA LYS A 61 -5.52 2.95 -26.57
C LYS A 61 -7.01 3.19 -26.31
N ALA A 62 -7.83 2.58 -27.17
CA ALA A 62 -9.25 2.41 -26.92
C ALA A 62 -9.48 1.34 -25.84
N LEU A 63 -10.52 1.51 -25.03
CA LEU A 63 -10.98 0.55 -24.05
C LEU A 63 -11.48 -0.70 -24.77
N ALA A 64 -10.79 -1.82 -24.56
CA ALA A 64 -11.21 -3.14 -25.00
C ALA A 64 -12.10 -3.79 -23.93
N PHE A 65 -12.96 -4.73 -24.34
CA PHE A 65 -13.89 -5.39 -23.43
C PHE A 65 -13.18 -6.13 -22.25
N ARG A 66 -11.96 -6.64 -22.48
CA ARG A 66 -11.09 -7.26 -21.44
C ARG A 66 -10.55 -6.28 -20.39
N ASP A 67 -10.57 -4.98 -20.68
CA ASP A 67 -10.01 -3.97 -19.79
C ASP A 67 -10.93 -3.73 -18.59
N LEU A 68 -12.24 -3.86 -18.81
CA LEU A 68 -13.28 -3.87 -17.79
C LEU A 68 -12.89 -4.79 -16.60
N SER A 69 -12.13 -5.86 -16.88
CA SER A 69 -11.73 -6.88 -15.90
C SER A 69 -10.87 -6.44 -14.72
N ALA A 70 -10.30 -5.24 -14.78
CA ALA A 70 -9.74 -4.55 -13.62
C ALA A 70 -9.72 -3.02 -13.81
N HIS A 71 -10.67 -2.47 -14.58
CA HIS A 71 -10.79 -1.03 -14.81
C HIS A 71 -12.12 -0.53 -14.21
N PHE A 72 -12.14 -0.41 -12.88
CA PHE A 72 -13.32 -0.15 -12.03
C PHE A 72 -14.07 1.18 -12.28
N TYR A 73 -13.58 2.07 -13.16
CA TYR A 73 -14.32 3.24 -13.63
C TYR A 73 -15.00 3.09 -14.99
N ALA A 74 -14.73 2.02 -15.75
CA ALA A 74 -15.25 1.84 -17.09
C ALA A 74 -16.49 0.94 -17.11
N LYS A 75 -17.38 1.21 -18.08
CA LYS A 75 -18.61 0.45 -18.33
C LYS A 75 -18.63 -0.11 -19.75
N GLU A 76 -19.55 -1.03 -20.01
CA GLU A 76 -19.76 -1.59 -21.36
C GLU A 76 -20.07 -0.51 -22.41
N SER A 77 -20.77 0.56 -22.03
CA SER A 77 -21.07 1.72 -22.89
C SER A 77 -19.83 2.45 -23.40
N ASP A 78 -18.70 2.27 -22.71
CA ASP A 78 -17.49 3.05 -22.92
C ASP A 78 -16.49 2.30 -23.81
N VAL A 79 -16.77 1.04 -24.15
CA VAL A 79 -15.91 0.19 -25.01
C VAL A 79 -15.73 0.85 -26.38
N GLY A 80 -14.49 0.93 -26.84
CA GLY A 80 -14.09 1.70 -28.04
C GLY A 80 -13.76 3.17 -27.77
N THR A 81 -14.13 3.73 -26.61
CA THR A 81 -13.66 5.06 -26.17
C THR A 81 -12.24 4.96 -25.63
N ASN A 82 -11.43 6.02 -25.77
CA ASN A 82 -10.09 6.07 -25.19
C ASN A 82 -10.12 5.89 -23.66
N ARG A 83 -9.27 5.01 -23.12
CA ARG A 83 -9.27 4.63 -21.69
C ARG A 83 -9.11 5.83 -20.75
N ALA A 84 -8.16 6.72 -21.02
CA ALA A 84 -7.90 7.90 -20.19
C ALA A 84 -9.12 8.84 -20.13
N LYS A 85 -9.85 9.00 -21.25
CA LYS A 85 -11.12 9.76 -21.29
C LYS A 85 -12.19 9.16 -20.37
N VAL A 86 -12.30 7.83 -20.31
CA VAL A 86 -13.32 7.13 -19.51
C VAL A 86 -13.12 7.34 -18.01
N CYS A 87 -11.88 7.32 -17.53
CA CYS A 87 -11.58 7.50 -16.11
C CYS A 87 -11.34 8.96 -15.67
N PHE A 88 -11.11 9.91 -16.59
CA PHE A 88 -10.60 11.26 -16.26
C PHE A 88 -11.43 11.98 -15.19
N ASP A 89 -12.73 12.21 -15.43
CA ASP A 89 -13.59 12.96 -14.50
C ASP A 89 -13.65 12.27 -13.13
N LYS A 90 -13.73 10.94 -13.10
CA LYS A 90 -13.87 10.15 -11.87
C LYS A 90 -12.60 10.14 -11.01
N LEU A 91 -11.44 10.22 -11.65
CA LEU A 91 -10.14 10.40 -11.01
C LEU A 91 -9.95 11.86 -10.54
N ALA A 92 -10.28 12.86 -11.36
CA ALA A 92 -10.18 14.27 -10.98
C ALA A 92 -11.10 14.64 -9.80
N GLU A 93 -12.28 14.02 -9.70
CA GLU A 93 -13.19 14.15 -8.56
C GLU A 93 -12.64 13.64 -7.21
N LEU A 94 -11.57 12.84 -7.18
CA LEU A 94 -11.03 12.25 -5.95
C LEU A 94 -10.38 13.28 -5.02
N ASN A 95 -9.67 14.26 -5.59
CA ASN A 95 -8.95 15.27 -4.83
C ASN A 95 -8.89 16.59 -5.60
N ASP A 96 -9.82 17.49 -5.27
CA ASP A 96 -9.94 18.86 -5.78
C ASP A 96 -8.70 19.74 -5.60
N THR A 97 -7.69 19.25 -4.87
CA THR A 97 -6.42 19.95 -4.67
C THR A 97 -5.29 19.46 -5.57
N VAL A 98 -5.53 18.47 -6.44
CA VAL A 98 -4.57 17.94 -7.42
C VAL A 98 -4.97 18.39 -8.82
N ASN A 99 -4.06 19.04 -9.54
CA ASN A 99 -4.35 19.47 -10.91
C ASN A 99 -4.27 18.26 -11.85
N CYS A 100 -5.43 17.79 -12.31
CA CYS A 100 -5.53 16.67 -13.24
C CYS A 100 -5.63 17.19 -14.69
N ALA A 101 -4.82 16.64 -15.58
CA ALA A 101 -4.85 16.93 -17.02
C ALA A 101 -5.02 15.63 -17.82
N LEU A 102 -5.52 15.75 -19.05
CA LEU A 102 -5.77 14.62 -19.96
C LEU A 102 -4.93 14.81 -21.24
N SER A 103 -4.26 13.75 -21.68
CA SER A 103 -3.68 13.66 -23.02
C SER A 103 -4.06 12.35 -23.70
N VAL A 104 -4.20 12.41 -25.02
CA VAL A 104 -4.44 11.24 -25.90
C VAL A 104 -3.56 11.27 -27.16
N GLU A 105 -2.54 12.15 -27.16
CA GLU A 105 -1.55 12.28 -28.23
C GLU A 105 -0.46 11.21 -28.06
N ASN A 106 0.29 10.87 -29.11
CA ASN A 106 1.40 9.94 -28.95
C ASN A 106 2.51 10.51 -28.06
N LEU A 107 3.14 9.65 -27.24
CA LEU A 107 4.31 10.04 -26.47
C LEU A 107 5.44 10.54 -27.39
N SER A 108 6.11 11.59 -26.95
CA SER A 108 7.31 12.15 -27.57
C SER A 108 8.26 12.65 -26.48
N GLU A 109 9.55 12.77 -26.79
CA GLU A 109 10.56 13.33 -25.88
C GLU A 109 10.19 14.76 -25.42
N ASP A 110 9.63 15.58 -26.33
CA ASP A 110 9.16 16.94 -26.05
C ASP A 110 7.97 17.00 -25.08
N PHE A 111 7.12 15.96 -25.06
CA PHE A 111 6.05 15.81 -24.08
C PHE A 111 6.60 15.27 -22.76
N VAL A 112 7.38 14.19 -22.80
CA VAL A 112 7.91 13.48 -21.63
C VAL A 112 8.81 14.37 -20.76
N LYS A 113 9.64 15.23 -21.34
CA LYS A 113 10.56 16.12 -20.58
C LYS A 113 9.87 17.15 -19.67
N GLN A 114 8.56 17.35 -19.83
CA GLN A 114 7.76 18.29 -19.04
C GLN A 114 7.44 17.76 -17.64
N PHE A 115 7.61 16.44 -17.42
CA PHE A 115 7.26 15.73 -16.20
C PHE A 115 8.48 15.46 -15.33
N ASP A 116 8.31 15.40 -14.01
CA ASP A 116 9.38 15.09 -13.06
C ASP A 116 9.54 13.58 -12.86
N LEU A 117 8.42 12.86 -12.90
CA LEU A 117 8.35 11.40 -12.94
C LEU A 117 7.37 10.96 -14.04
N VAL A 118 7.79 9.98 -14.84
CA VAL A 118 6.89 9.22 -15.72
C VAL A 118 6.63 7.84 -15.13
N VAL A 119 5.36 7.49 -14.96
CA VAL A 119 4.93 6.10 -14.75
C VAL A 119 4.35 5.57 -16.06
N LEU A 120 4.92 4.49 -16.59
CA LEU A 120 4.54 3.87 -17.86
C LEU A 120 4.05 2.44 -17.64
N THR A 121 2.81 2.18 -18.03
CA THR A 121 2.15 0.87 -17.87
C THR A 121 1.52 0.44 -19.19
N ASP A 122 1.23 -0.86 -19.36
CA ASP A 122 0.63 -1.41 -20.59
C ASP A 122 1.47 -1.11 -21.88
N ALA A 123 2.79 -1.02 -21.78
CA ALA A 123 3.69 -0.68 -22.89
C ALA A 123 4.68 -1.81 -23.21
N SER A 124 5.17 -1.92 -24.44
CA SER A 124 6.21 -2.91 -24.78
C SER A 124 7.57 -2.54 -24.16
N PHE A 125 8.48 -3.50 -23.94
CA PHE A 125 9.84 -3.17 -23.49
C PHE A 125 10.60 -2.22 -24.45
N SER A 126 10.33 -2.26 -25.76
CA SER A 126 10.90 -1.29 -26.70
C SER A 126 10.46 0.14 -26.39
N THR A 127 9.15 0.35 -26.17
CA THR A 127 8.59 1.65 -25.77
C THR A 127 9.05 2.07 -24.38
N GLN A 128 9.15 1.13 -23.43
CA GLN A 128 9.65 1.43 -22.08
C GLN A 128 11.12 1.87 -22.12
N THR A 129 11.96 1.22 -22.92
CA THR A 129 13.38 1.56 -23.07
C THR A 129 13.56 2.91 -23.76
N GLU A 130 12.76 3.21 -24.78
CA GLU A 130 12.73 4.51 -25.47
C GLU A 130 12.35 5.66 -24.51
N VAL A 131 11.23 5.52 -23.79
CA VAL A 131 10.76 6.53 -22.84
C VAL A 131 11.73 6.68 -21.66
N ASN A 132 12.31 5.58 -21.17
CA ASN A 132 13.36 5.62 -20.14
C ASN A 132 14.60 6.40 -20.62
N GLY A 133 15.01 6.20 -21.87
CA GLY A 133 16.07 6.98 -22.52
C GLY A 133 15.77 8.48 -22.55
N TRP A 134 14.57 8.87 -22.97
CA TRP A 134 14.13 10.28 -22.96
C TRP A 134 14.14 10.89 -21.55
N THR A 135 13.68 10.13 -20.53
CA THR A 135 13.74 10.59 -19.15
C THR A 135 15.17 10.76 -18.66
N ARG A 136 16.08 9.82 -18.97
CA ARG A 136 17.50 9.90 -18.61
C ARG A 136 18.19 11.09 -19.26
N ASN A 137 17.97 11.34 -20.55
CA ASN A 137 18.50 12.52 -21.27
C ASN A 137 18.15 13.84 -20.55
N HIS A 138 16.94 13.91 -19.96
CA HIS A 138 16.40 15.10 -19.31
C HIS A 138 16.53 15.08 -17.77
N ARG A 139 17.25 14.10 -17.20
CA ARG A 139 17.39 13.88 -15.74
C ARG A 139 16.02 13.81 -15.02
N LYS A 140 15.06 13.18 -15.67
CA LYS A 140 13.74 12.86 -15.14
C LYS A 140 13.74 11.41 -14.65
N MET A 141 12.84 11.12 -13.72
CA MET A 141 12.71 9.80 -13.12
C MET A 141 11.69 8.97 -13.91
N PHE A 142 11.81 7.64 -13.84
CA PHE A 142 10.99 6.69 -14.59
C PHE A 142 10.59 5.50 -13.72
N ILE A 143 9.33 5.08 -13.83
CA ILE A 143 8.83 3.81 -13.29
C ILE A 143 8.01 3.12 -14.38
N SER A 144 8.14 1.81 -14.49
CA SER A 144 7.27 1.00 -15.35
C SER A 144 6.71 -0.20 -14.61
N ALA A 145 5.50 -0.62 -14.96
CA ALA A 145 4.87 -1.79 -14.36
C ALA A 145 3.83 -2.42 -15.30
N ASP A 146 3.63 -3.71 -15.15
CA ASP A 146 2.58 -4.45 -15.84
C ASP A 146 2.06 -5.61 -14.98
N ALA A 147 0.83 -6.04 -15.25
CA ALA A 147 0.16 -7.16 -14.60
C ALA A 147 -0.55 -8.03 -15.65
N ARG A 148 -0.24 -9.33 -15.66
CA ARG A 148 -0.80 -10.33 -16.58
C ARG A 148 -1.17 -11.59 -15.78
N GLY A 149 -2.48 -11.77 -15.58
CA GLY A 149 -3.04 -12.83 -14.73
C GLY A 149 -2.58 -12.70 -13.28
N LEU A 150 -1.96 -13.77 -12.74
CA LEU A 150 -1.37 -13.79 -11.39
C LEU A 150 0.04 -13.19 -11.30
N PHE A 151 0.64 -12.80 -12.43
CA PHE A 151 2.00 -12.25 -12.47
C PHE A 151 1.98 -10.73 -12.60
N SER A 152 2.93 -10.06 -11.95
CA SER A 152 3.18 -8.63 -12.20
C SER A 152 4.67 -8.32 -12.07
N TYR A 153 5.06 -7.15 -12.56
CA TYR A 153 6.35 -6.57 -12.24
C TYR A 153 6.27 -5.06 -12.06
N ALA A 154 7.24 -4.52 -11.31
CA ALA A 154 7.59 -3.12 -11.30
C ALA A 154 9.08 -2.95 -11.57
N PHE A 155 9.44 -1.87 -12.26
CA PHE A 155 10.80 -1.42 -12.49
C PHE A 155 10.92 0.06 -12.13
N VAL A 156 11.92 0.42 -11.34
CA VAL A 156 12.15 1.80 -10.87
C VAL A 156 13.55 2.28 -11.30
N ASP A 157 13.59 3.45 -11.92
CA ASP A 157 14.82 4.16 -12.29
C ASP A 157 14.73 5.65 -11.89
N LEU A 158 15.51 6.02 -10.87
CA LEU A 158 15.56 7.38 -10.34
C LEU A 158 16.84 8.14 -10.75
N GLY A 159 17.61 7.63 -11.72
CA GLY A 159 18.85 8.22 -12.20
C GLY A 159 20.12 7.76 -11.46
N ASP A 160 21.26 8.35 -11.85
CA ASP A 160 22.59 7.91 -11.38
C ASP A 160 22.95 8.40 -9.97
N GLU A 161 22.37 9.52 -9.53
CA GLU A 161 22.63 10.16 -8.23
C GLU A 161 21.32 10.51 -7.49
N PHE A 162 20.53 9.49 -7.15
CA PHE A 162 19.39 9.69 -6.26
C PHE A 162 19.85 9.80 -4.80
N VAL A 163 19.16 10.62 -4.00
CA VAL A 163 19.43 10.78 -2.57
C VAL A 163 18.19 10.38 -1.78
N VAL A 164 18.37 9.51 -0.78
CA VAL A 164 17.35 9.14 0.20
C VAL A 164 17.70 9.84 1.51
N ASN A 165 16.86 10.79 1.94
CA ASN A 165 17.08 11.56 3.17
C ASN A 165 16.73 10.78 4.44
N ASP A 166 15.80 9.84 4.33
CA ASP A 166 15.39 8.91 5.38
C ASP A 166 15.12 7.55 4.74
N SER A 167 15.80 6.49 5.19
CA SER A 167 15.73 5.17 4.57
C SER A 167 14.52 4.33 4.99
N ASP A 168 13.92 4.63 6.13
CA ASP A 168 12.96 3.73 6.78
C ASP A 168 11.66 4.43 7.23
N GLY A 169 11.69 5.75 7.48
CA GLY A 169 10.52 6.51 7.92
C GLY A 169 10.14 6.29 9.39
N GLU A 170 10.99 5.62 10.17
CA GLU A 170 10.83 5.49 11.61
C GLU A 170 11.32 6.76 12.32
N THR A 171 10.59 7.17 13.36
CA THR A 171 10.97 8.31 14.19
C THR A 171 12.34 8.12 14.82
N CYS A 172 13.22 9.12 14.71
CA CYS A 172 14.52 9.12 15.38
C CYS A 172 14.41 8.79 16.87
N LYS A 173 15.21 7.81 17.31
CA LYS A 173 15.29 7.36 18.70
C LYS A 173 15.98 8.43 19.56
N GLU A 174 15.38 8.80 20.71
CA GLU A 174 16.02 9.62 21.75
C GLU A 174 16.38 8.74 22.94
N VAL A 175 17.62 8.84 23.40
CA VAL A 175 18.23 8.00 24.43
C VAL A 175 18.77 8.88 25.55
N LEU A 176 18.40 8.57 26.79
CA LEU A 176 18.98 9.21 27.98
C LEU A 176 20.27 8.48 28.38
N VAL A 177 21.35 9.23 28.49
CA VAL A 177 22.69 8.71 28.83
C VAL A 177 22.95 8.86 30.32
N GLU A 178 23.38 7.77 30.94
CA GLU A 178 23.86 7.79 32.33
C GLU A 178 25.26 8.38 32.39
N TYR A 179 26.20 7.77 31.67
CA TYR A 179 27.54 8.30 31.47
C TYR A 179 28.19 7.82 30.15
N ILE A 180 29.22 8.57 29.74
CA ILE A 180 30.15 8.23 28.67
C ILE A 180 31.51 7.96 29.30
N ASP A 181 32.10 6.81 29.01
CA ASP A 181 33.48 6.48 29.35
C ASP A 181 34.44 7.20 28.37
N CYS A 182 35.27 8.08 28.91
CA CYS A 182 36.23 8.88 28.17
C CYS A 182 37.52 8.12 27.78
N GLU A 183 37.69 6.86 28.22
CA GLU A 183 38.80 5.99 27.81
C GLU A 183 38.40 5.05 26.68
N SER A 184 37.28 4.33 26.83
CA SER A 184 36.80 3.38 25.81
C SER A 184 35.91 3.99 24.73
N GLY A 185 35.24 5.11 25.01
CA GLY A 185 34.19 5.67 24.16
C GLY A 185 32.85 4.93 24.27
N ASP A 186 32.64 4.16 25.35
CA ASP A 186 31.36 3.50 25.62
C ASP A 186 30.36 4.48 26.24
N VAL A 187 29.19 4.56 25.62
CA VAL A 187 28.04 5.33 26.08
C VAL A 187 27.06 4.37 26.74
N MET A 188 26.83 4.54 28.04
CA MET A 188 25.86 3.75 28.80
C MET A 188 24.55 4.51 28.96
N THR A 189 23.44 3.85 28.61
CA THR A 189 22.10 4.40 28.86
C THR A 189 21.73 4.27 30.32
N LEU A 190 20.73 5.04 30.78
CA LEU A 190 20.16 4.88 32.12
C LEU A 190 19.80 3.41 32.43
N GLU A 191 19.98 3.02 33.69
CA GLU A 191 19.59 1.70 34.21
C GLU A 191 18.18 1.28 33.75
N GLY A 192 18.09 0.10 33.12
CA GLY A 192 16.84 -0.47 32.59
C GLY A 192 16.32 0.15 31.27
N ALA A 193 16.95 1.19 30.74
CA ALA A 193 16.64 1.71 29.41
C ALA A 193 17.38 0.93 28.31
N PHE A 194 16.75 0.81 27.14
CA PHE A 194 17.40 0.28 25.94
C PHE A 194 17.47 1.35 24.85
N HIS A 195 18.64 1.54 24.23
CA HIS A 195 18.82 2.55 23.18
C HIS A 195 18.05 2.24 21.90
N GLN A 196 17.79 0.96 21.62
CA GLN A 196 17.13 0.46 20.39
C GLN A 196 17.83 0.86 19.06
N LEU A 197 18.95 1.58 19.10
CA LEU A 197 19.84 1.86 17.96
C LEU A 197 20.35 0.57 17.30
N GLU A 198 20.75 0.68 16.03
CA GLU A 198 21.34 -0.38 15.20
C GLU A 198 22.80 -0.06 14.81
N ASP A 199 23.59 -1.05 14.41
CA ASP A 199 24.97 -0.82 13.97
C ASP A 199 25.01 0.09 12.73
N GLY A 200 25.81 1.16 12.80
CA GLY A 200 25.90 2.17 11.75
C GLY A 200 24.80 3.25 11.79
N ASP A 201 23.89 3.22 12.77
CA ASP A 201 23.10 4.40 13.13
C ASP A 201 24.02 5.59 13.40
N HIS A 202 23.55 6.81 13.14
CA HIS A 202 24.27 8.02 13.48
C HIS A 202 23.52 8.80 14.55
N VAL A 203 24.25 9.41 15.47
CA VAL A 203 23.68 10.15 16.61
C VAL A 203 24.33 11.51 16.81
N VAL A 204 23.58 12.43 17.42
CA VAL A 204 24.08 13.71 17.95
C VAL A 204 23.86 13.76 19.46
N PHE A 205 24.68 14.55 20.14
CA PHE A 205 24.67 14.71 21.60
C PHE A 205 24.05 16.07 21.93
N THR A 206 23.20 16.11 22.95
CA THR A 206 22.55 17.34 23.44
C THR A 206 22.40 17.28 24.95
N ASP A 207 22.19 18.43 25.60
CA ASP A 207 22.01 18.58 27.06
C ASP A 207 23.19 18.06 27.93
N PHE A 208 24.38 17.85 27.36
CA PHE A 208 25.58 17.56 28.16
C PHE A 208 26.22 18.84 28.69
N GLU A 209 26.73 18.83 29.93
CA GLU A 209 27.45 19.98 30.52
C GLU A 209 28.70 20.38 29.70
N HIS A 210 29.30 19.43 28.98
CA HIS A 210 30.48 19.64 28.17
C HIS A 210 30.13 20.10 26.75
N ALA A 211 30.20 21.41 26.51
CA ALA A 211 29.81 22.06 25.25
C ALA A 211 30.32 21.34 23.97
N LYS A 212 31.59 20.88 23.96
CA LYS A 212 32.19 20.18 22.81
C LYS A 212 31.48 18.90 22.39
N LEU A 213 30.84 18.18 23.31
CA LEU A 213 30.03 17.01 22.95
C LEU A 213 28.79 17.44 22.14
N ASN A 214 28.13 18.52 22.57
CA ASN A 214 26.96 19.07 21.89
C ASN A 214 27.28 19.71 20.52
N GLU A 215 28.56 19.97 20.24
CA GLU A 215 29.06 20.53 18.97
C GLU A 215 29.54 19.46 17.98
N LEU A 216 29.49 18.16 18.35
CA LEU A 216 29.93 17.09 17.46
C LEU A 216 29.02 16.95 16.23
N PRO A 217 29.59 16.71 15.03
CA PRO A 217 28.81 16.28 13.88
C PRO A 217 28.22 14.87 14.14
N PRO A 218 27.22 14.42 13.35
CA PRO A 218 26.63 13.09 13.46
C PRO A 218 27.68 11.97 13.57
N VAL A 219 27.67 11.25 14.69
CA VAL A 219 28.65 10.22 15.04
C VAL A 219 28.06 8.82 14.75
N PRO A 220 28.75 7.96 13.98
CA PRO A 220 28.33 6.57 13.79
C PRO A 220 28.46 5.78 15.10
N VAL A 221 27.50 4.90 15.39
CA VAL A 221 27.51 4.03 16.57
C VAL A 221 27.84 2.57 16.21
N THR A 222 28.50 1.89 17.15
CA THR A 222 28.73 0.44 17.13
C THR A 222 28.16 -0.16 18.41
N LEU A 223 27.28 -1.15 18.31
CA LEU A 223 26.62 -1.73 19.48
C LEU A 223 27.55 -2.64 20.29
N LYS A 224 27.39 -2.62 21.62
CA LYS A 224 28.03 -3.59 22.54
C LYS A 224 27.02 -4.36 23.40
N GLY A 225 25.82 -3.82 23.58
CA GLY A 225 24.69 -4.46 24.27
C GLY A 225 23.38 -3.81 23.86
N SER A 226 22.32 -3.96 24.67
CA SER A 226 21.04 -3.27 24.50
C SER A 226 20.99 -1.90 25.19
N ASN A 227 21.92 -1.65 26.12
CA ASN A 227 22.07 -0.46 26.95
C ASN A 227 23.46 0.19 26.81
N VAL A 228 24.33 -0.33 25.91
CA VAL A 228 25.70 0.18 25.70
C VAL A 228 26.05 0.17 24.22
N PHE A 229 26.51 1.31 23.72
CA PHE A 229 27.06 1.47 22.37
C PHE A 229 28.35 2.30 22.43
N ASN A 230 29.20 2.15 21.41
CA ASN A 230 30.50 2.81 21.31
C ASN A 230 30.49 3.88 20.20
N ILE A 231 31.21 4.97 20.43
CA ILE A 231 31.29 6.13 19.51
C ILE A 231 32.63 6.22 18.75
N GLY A 232 33.52 5.25 18.95
CA GLY A 232 34.80 5.10 18.27
C GLY A 232 35.64 6.38 18.24
N ASN A 233 36.12 6.73 17.04
CA ASN A 233 37.06 7.84 16.82
C ASN A 233 36.50 9.23 17.21
N ALA A 234 35.18 9.39 17.38
CA ALA A 234 34.61 10.66 17.84
C ALA A 234 35.05 11.03 19.27
N LEU A 235 35.45 10.03 20.07
CA LEU A 235 36.04 10.23 21.40
C LEU A 235 37.23 11.21 21.38
N ALA A 236 38.08 11.13 20.35
CA ALA A 236 39.29 11.95 20.24
C ALA A 236 39.02 13.46 20.14
N ALA A 237 37.80 13.87 19.79
CA ALA A 237 37.42 15.28 19.69
C ALA A 237 37.24 15.95 21.07
N PHE A 238 36.96 15.17 22.12
CA PHE A 238 36.66 15.69 23.47
C PHE A 238 37.45 15.03 24.62
N SER A 239 38.08 13.87 24.44
CA SER A 239 38.85 13.17 25.49
C SER A 239 39.98 14.00 26.09
N GLY A 240 40.58 14.93 25.32
CA GLY A 240 41.58 15.89 25.81
C GLY A 240 41.02 17.09 26.59
N THR A 241 39.70 17.19 26.79
CA THR A 241 39.03 18.34 27.43
C THR A 241 38.16 17.98 28.64
N VAL A 242 38.06 16.71 29.00
CA VAL A 242 37.26 16.23 30.14
C VAL A 242 38.16 15.42 31.07
N GLN A 243 38.07 15.65 32.38
CA GLN A 243 38.66 14.77 33.39
C GLN A 243 37.55 13.90 34.01
N GLY A 244 37.58 12.60 33.74
CA GLY A 244 36.58 11.63 34.21
C GLY A 244 35.41 11.39 33.25
N PRO A 245 34.46 10.52 33.62
CA PRO A 245 33.31 10.17 32.77
C PRO A 245 32.32 11.34 32.65
N VAL A 246 31.79 11.55 31.45
CA VAL A 246 30.75 12.58 31.23
C VAL A 246 29.39 12.00 31.57
N SER A 247 28.76 12.44 32.65
CA SER A 247 27.43 11.99 33.05
C SER A 247 26.30 12.86 32.49
N ARG A 248 25.10 12.26 32.36
CA ARG A 248 23.80 12.93 32.17
C ARG A 248 23.71 13.85 30.95
N GLY A 249 23.18 13.29 29.86
CA GLY A 249 22.77 14.05 28.68
C GLY A 249 21.80 13.24 27.81
N ARG A 250 21.49 13.76 26.62
CA ARG A 250 20.64 13.09 25.63
C ARG A 250 21.41 12.78 24.36
N VAL A 251 21.13 11.62 23.79
CA VAL A 251 21.61 11.21 22.48
C VAL A 251 20.41 11.05 21.57
N GLN A 252 20.41 11.75 20.43
CA GLN A 252 19.35 11.70 19.43
C GLN A 252 19.88 11.06 18.14
N GLN A 253 19.21 10.02 17.66
CA GLN A 253 19.46 9.45 16.34
C GLN A 253 19.21 10.50 15.25
N VAL A 254 20.03 10.51 14.21
CA VAL A 254 19.85 11.38 13.04
C VAL A 254 19.94 10.55 11.76
N LYS A 255 19.00 10.78 10.84
CA LYS A 255 19.03 10.16 9.51
C LYS A 255 20.09 10.85 8.67
N VAL A 256 21.09 10.10 8.20
CA VAL A 256 22.12 10.59 7.28
C VAL A 256 21.69 10.25 5.84
N PRO A 257 21.65 11.23 4.91
CA PRO A 257 21.22 10.97 3.54
C PRO A 257 22.10 9.94 2.82
N LYS A 258 21.47 8.90 2.26
CA LYS A 258 22.13 7.82 1.52
C LYS A 258 22.03 8.09 0.02
N LYS A 259 23.16 8.04 -0.70
CA LYS A 259 23.18 8.07 -2.17
C LYS A 259 22.82 6.70 -2.74
N MET A 260 21.98 6.69 -3.78
CA MET A 260 21.62 5.52 -4.56
C MET A 260 21.82 5.81 -6.05
N SER A 261 22.20 4.77 -6.79
CA SER A 261 22.39 4.82 -8.24
C SER A 261 21.58 3.69 -8.87
N PHE A 262 20.85 4.00 -9.94
CA PHE A 262 19.98 3.10 -10.70
C PHE A 262 20.58 2.86 -12.09
N LYS A 263 20.33 1.68 -12.69
CA LYS A 263 20.70 1.41 -14.08
C LYS A 263 19.56 1.91 -15.01
N PRO A 264 19.87 2.43 -16.21
CA PRO A 264 18.83 2.65 -17.21
C PRO A 264 18.23 1.30 -17.64
N LEU A 265 16.97 1.27 -18.07
CA LEU A 265 16.24 0.03 -18.38
C LEU A 265 16.96 -0.83 -19.43
N SER A 266 17.59 -0.21 -20.43
CA SER A 266 18.39 -0.90 -21.45
C SER A 266 19.54 -1.73 -20.87
N LEU A 267 20.17 -1.26 -19.79
CA LEU A 267 21.22 -2.00 -19.08
C LEU A 267 20.61 -2.96 -18.05
N ALA A 268 19.54 -2.54 -17.35
CA ALA A 268 18.87 -3.37 -16.35
C ALA A 268 18.19 -4.62 -16.93
N LEU A 269 17.80 -4.61 -18.22
CA LEU A 269 17.29 -5.80 -18.92
C LEU A 269 18.37 -6.84 -19.26
N ALA A 270 19.66 -6.45 -19.26
CA ALA A 270 20.80 -7.34 -19.46
C ALA A 270 21.46 -7.73 -18.12
N GLU A 271 21.53 -6.80 -17.19
CA GLU A 271 22.13 -6.95 -15.86
C GLU A 271 21.14 -6.52 -14.76
N PRO A 272 20.09 -7.31 -14.49
CA PRO A 272 19.03 -6.93 -13.55
C PRO A 272 19.46 -6.94 -12.08
N ASP A 273 19.02 -5.94 -11.32
CA ASP A 273 19.03 -5.95 -9.85
C ASP A 273 17.61 -6.36 -9.37
N PHE A 274 17.48 -7.57 -8.81
CA PHE A 274 16.19 -8.10 -8.33
C PHE A 274 15.94 -7.81 -6.85
N MET A 275 14.73 -7.35 -6.52
CA MET A 275 14.19 -7.36 -5.17
C MET A 275 13.43 -8.66 -4.92
N ILE A 276 13.86 -9.43 -3.92
CA ILE A 276 13.17 -10.63 -3.46
C ILE A 276 12.03 -10.21 -2.51
N TRP A 277 10.80 -10.61 -2.83
CA TRP A 277 9.62 -10.37 -1.99
C TRP A 277 9.14 -11.62 -1.24
N ASP A 278 9.28 -12.79 -1.87
CA ASP A 278 9.06 -14.10 -1.27
C ASP A 278 10.37 -14.88 -1.25
N PHE A 279 10.91 -15.10 -0.04
CA PHE A 279 12.14 -15.86 0.17
C PHE A 279 11.99 -17.37 -0.05
N ALA A 280 10.76 -17.89 -0.14
CA ALA A 280 10.52 -19.27 -0.56
C ALA A 280 10.71 -19.47 -2.09
N LYS A 281 10.70 -18.37 -2.87
CA LYS A 281 10.77 -18.35 -4.34
C LYS A 281 12.03 -17.65 -4.86
N PHE A 282 13.17 -17.90 -4.22
CA PHE A 282 14.41 -17.15 -4.46
C PHE A 282 14.89 -17.14 -5.93
N ASP A 283 14.68 -18.23 -6.67
CA ASP A 283 15.11 -18.37 -8.07
C ASP A 283 14.10 -17.78 -9.09
N GLU A 284 12.83 -17.59 -8.69
CA GLU A 284 11.77 -17.19 -9.63
C GLU A 284 11.96 -15.80 -10.26
N PRO A 285 12.48 -14.75 -9.59
CA PRO A 285 12.65 -13.43 -10.21
C PRO A 285 13.47 -13.45 -11.51
N ALA A 286 14.52 -14.29 -11.59
CA ALA A 286 15.32 -14.45 -12.80
C ALA A 286 14.56 -15.18 -13.91
N GLN A 287 13.76 -16.20 -13.55
CA GLN A 287 12.92 -16.96 -14.48
C GLN A 287 11.77 -16.08 -15.04
N LEU A 288 11.11 -15.32 -14.16
CA LEU A 288 10.06 -14.37 -14.51
C LEU A 288 10.61 -13.26 -15.41
N HIS A 289 11.79 -12.72 -15.12
CA HIS A 289 12.46 -11.74 -15.98
C HIS A 289 12.63 -12.24 -17.42
N ALA A 290 13.10 -13.47 -17.60
CA ALA A 290 13.21 -14.10 -18.92
C ALA A 290 11.83 -14.33 -19.59
N LEU A 291 10.80 -14.73 -18.83
CA LEU A 291 9.44 -14.93 -19.33
C LEU A 291 8.77 -13.62 -19.77
N TRP A 292 8.98 -12.51 -19.07
CA TRP A 292 8.49 -11.19 -19.48
C TRP A 292 9.19 -10.68 -20.75
N GLN A 293 10.51 -10.91 -20.89
CA GLN A 293 11.21 -10.61 -22.15
C GLN A 293 10.66 -11.46 -23.32
N ALA A 294 10.45 -12.76 -23.10
CA ALA A 294 9.86 -13.65 -24.10
C ALA A 294 8.43 -13.23 -24.50
N LEU A 295 7.62 -12.77 -23.53
CA LEU A 295 6.25 -12.30 -23.79
C LEU A 295 6.22 -11.09 -24.72
N TYR A 296 6.99 -10.04 -24.42
CA TYR A 296 7.02 -8.86 -25.30
C TYR A 296 7.65 -9.16 -26.66
N SER A 297 8.61 -10.10 -26.75
CA SER A 297 9.14 -10.60 -28.03
C SER A 297 8.06 -11.36 -28.84
N PHE A 298 7.29 -12.22 -28.17
CA PHE A 298 6.15 -12.93 -28.77
C PHE A 298 5.11 -11.94 -29.28
N GLU A 299 4.68 -10.97 -28.46
CA GLU A 299 3.68 -9.97 -28.82
C GLU A 299 4.13 -9.10 -30.00
N ALA A 300 5.40 -8.65 -30.01
CA ALA A 300 5.96 -7.88 -31.11
C ALA A 300 6.02 -8.69 -32.43
N THR A 301 6.29 -10.00 -32.36
CA THR A 301 6.43 -10.87 -33.52
C THR A 301 5.09 -11.39 -34.05
N LYS A 302 4.13 -11.66 -33.15
CA LYS A 302 2.85 -12.31 -33.47
C LYS A 302 1.68 -11.33 -33.56
N ASN A 303 1.81 -10.13 -32.98
CA ASN A 303 0.74 -9.12 -32.89
C ASN A 303 -0.52 -9.60 -32.12
N TYR A 304 -0.35 -10.57 -31.22
CA TYR A 304 -1.34 -10.97 -30.22
C TYR A 304 -0.63 -11.48 -28.96
N SER A 305 -1.29 -11.45 -27.80
CA SER A 305 -0.83 -12.02 -26.54
C SER A 305 -1.21 -13.51 -26.45
N PRO A 306 -0.38 -14.40 -25.86
CA PRO A 306 -0.66 -15.84 -25.80
C PRO A 306 -2.09 -16.18 -25.33
N SER A 307 -2.77 -17.05 -26.08
CA SER A 307 -4.20 -17.33 -25.84
C SER A 307 -4.40 -18.09 -24.52
N PRO A 308 -5.49 -17.83 -23.77
CA PRO A 308 -5.76 -18.54 -22.52
C PRO A 308 -5.70 -20.07 -22.69
N ARG A 309 -4.86 -20.72 -21.87
CA ARG A 309 -4.69 -22.18 -21.85
C ARG A 309 -4.24 -22.82 -23.19
N SER A 310 -3.51 -22.08 -24.03
CA SER A 310 -2.99 -22.57 -25.32
C SER A 310 -1.59 -23.18 -25.21
N ASP A 311 -1.51 -24.51 -25.29
CA ASP A 311 -0.23 -25.26 -25.37
C ASP A 311 0.62 -24.88 -26.58
N ALA A 312 -0.03 -24.46 -27.68
CA ALA A 312 0.64 -24.03 -28.90
C ALA A 312 1.34 -22.68 -28.68
N ASP A 313 0.64 -21.71 -28.08
CA ASP A 313 1.23 -20.41 -27.76
C ASP A 313 2.29 -20.54 -26.65
N ALA A 314 2.13 -21.45 -25.68
CA ALA A 314 3.15 -21.72 -24.66
C ALA A 314 4.46 -22.26 -25.27
N LYS A 315 4.38 -23.14 -26.26
CA LYS A 315 5.56 -23.63 -27.00
C LYS A 315 6.23 -22.51 -27.81
N LEU A 316 5.43 -21.68 -28.49
CA LEU A 316 5.93 -20.51 -29.22
C LEU A 316 6.53 -19.44 -28.29
N LEU A 317 6.02 -19.30 -27.05
CA LEU A 317 6.62 -18.44 -26.03
C LEU A 317 7.99 -18.99 -25.59
N LYS A 318 8.12 -20.32 -25.43
CA LYS A 318 9.40 -20.98 -25.12
C LYS A 318 10.46 -20.74 -26.21
N GLU A 319 10.05 -20.67 -27.48
CA GLU A 319 10.93 -20.30 -28.61
C GLU A 319 11.40 -18.83 -28.57
N ASN A 320 10.73 -17.96 -27.79
CA ASN A 320 11.07 -16.53 -27.62
C ASN A 320 11.92 -16.24 -26.36
N LEU A 321 12.31 -17.26 -25.59
CA LEU A 321 13.18 -17.06 -24.42
C LEU A 321 14.56 -16.52 -24.83
N PRO A 322 15.14 -15.57 -24.06
CA PRO A 322 16.54 -15.19 -24.20
C PRO A 322 17.47 -16.42 -24.15
N LYS A 323 18.57 -16.40 -24.91
CA LYS A 323 19.49 -17.56 -25.02
C LYS A 323 20.11 -17.96 -23.68
N ASP A 324 20.41 -16.97 -22.84
CA ASP A 324 21.05 -17.14 -21.54
C ASP A 324 20.01 -17.18 -20.40
N SER A 325 18.76 -17.58 -20.70
CA SER A 325 17.70 -17.73 -19.68
C SER A 325 18.08 -18.78 -18.63
N PRO A 326 17.75 -18.55 -17.34
CA PRO A 326 17.93 -19.57 -16.32
C PRO A 326 17.06 -20.81 -16.60
N GLU A 327 17.48 -21.97 -16.10
CA GLU A 327 16.64 -23.17 -16.08
C GLU A 327 15.37 -22.87 -15.30
N MET A 328 14.21 -23.23 -15.88
CA MET A 328 12.90 -22.99 -15.29
C MET A 328 11.98 -24.20 -15.50
N PRO A 329 11.08 -24.51 -14.54
CA PRO A 329 10.09 -25.55 -14.73
C PRO A 329 9.16 -25.25 -15.91
N ASP A 330 8.88 -26.23 -16.77
CA ASP A 330 7.86 -26.10 -17.82
C ASP A 330 6.49 -25.73 -17.23
N SER A 331 6.19 -26.15 -15.99
CA SER A 331 4.99 -25.73 -15.28
C SER A 331 4.91 -24.22 -15.09
N LEU A 332 6.00 -23.53 -14.74
CA LEU A 332 6.04 -22.08 -14.59
C LEU A 332 5.81 -21.38 -15.94
N LEU A 333 6.53 -21.80 -16.98
CA LEU A 333 6.41 -21.24 -18.33
C LEU A 333 4.99 -21.39 -18.90
N PHE A 334 4.41 -22.59 -18.82
CA PHE A 334 3.04 -22.82 -19.27
C PHE A 334 2.05 -22.05 -18.41
N ASN A 335 2.24 -22.00 -17.09
CA ASN A 335 1.39 -21.21 -16.21
C ASN A 335 1.43 -19.71 -16.53
N PHE A 336 2.59 -19.17 -16.89
CA PHE A 336 2.77 -17.80 -17.35
C PHE A 336 2.05 -17.57 -18.68
N SER A 337 2.36 -18.37 -19.71
CA SER A 337 1.73 -18.26 -21.04
C SER A 337 0.21 -18.37 -20.99
N TYR A 338 -0.32 -19.31 -20.21
CA TYR A 338 -1.77 -19.52 -20.06
C TYR A 338 -2.53 -18.32 -19.50
N GLN A 339 -1.82 -17.42 -18.81
CA GLN A 339 -2.35 -16.30 -18.07
C GLN A 339 -1.93 -14.94 -18.65
N ALA A 340 -1.20 -14.93 -19.77
CA ALA A 340 -0.70 -13.71 -20.40
C ALA A 340 -1.81 -12.75 -20.83
N CYS A 341 -3.01 -13.24 -21.19
CA CYS A 341 -4.19 -12.41 -21.43
C CYS A 341 -5.01 -12.08 -20.16
N GLY A 342 -4.62 -12.59 -18.99
CA GLY A 342 -5.36 -12.42 -17.75
C GLY A 342 -5.27 -10.99 -17.21
N ASN A 343 -6.37 -10.49 -16.66
CA ASN A 343 -6.46 -9.15 -16.07
C ASN A 343 -7.20 -9.26 -14.73
N LEU A 344 -6.45 -9.22 -13.63
CA LEU A 344 -6.95 -9.44 -12.27
C LEU A 344 -6.88 -8.16 -11.45
N GLN A 345 -8.01 -7.71 -10.90
CA GLN A 345 -8.00 -6.54 -10.03
C GLN A 345 -7.11 -6.70 -8.79
N PRO A 346 -7.09 -7.82 -8.04
CA PRO A 346 -6.25 -7.92 -6.85
C PRO A 346 -4.76 -7.68 -7.16
N ILE A 347 -4.27 -8.18 -8.29
CA ILE A 347 -2.89 -7.97 -8.76
C ILE A 347 -2.67 -6.52 -9.23
N ALA A 348 -3.62 -5.94 -9.96
CA ALA A 348 -3.57 -4.53 -10.35
C ALA A 348 -3.58 -3.57 -9.14
N SER A 349 -4.39 -3.88 -8.12
CA SER A 349 -4.44 -3.17 -6.82
C SER A 349 -3.11 -3.26 -6.07
N LEU A 350 -2.50 -4.46 -6.03
CA LEU A 350 -1.21 -4.69 -5.38
C LEU A 350 -0.11 -3.87 -6.04
N ILE A 351 0.11 -4.08 -7.35
CA ILE A 351 1.22 -3.43 -8.07
C ILE A 351 0.97 -1.94 -8.27
N GLY A 352 -0.29 -1.50 -8.48
CA GLY A 352 -0.65 -0.09 -8.58
C GLY A 352 -0.58 0.68 -7.24
N GLY A 353 -0.77 0.00 -6.11
CA GLY A 353 -0.47 0.51 -4.78
C GLY A 353 1.04 0.71 -4.58
N LEU A 354 1.83 -0.32 -4.88
CA LEU A 354 3.28 -0.30 -4.78
C LEU A 354 3.90 0.79 -5.67
N VAL A 355 3.54 0.84 -6.95
CA VAL A 355 4.06 1.80 -7.93
C VAL A 355 3.68 3.24 -7.56
N ALA A 356 2.48 3.48 -7.02
CA ALA A 356 2.13 4.80 -6.51
C ALA A 356 2.96 5.19 -5.28
N GLN A 357 3.29 4.25 -4.40
CA GLN A 357 4.19 4.50 -3.28
C GLN A 357 5.62 4.81 -3.77
N GLU A 358 6.18 4.03 -4.69
CA GLU A 358 7.51 4.30 -5.29
C GLU A 358 7.55 5.67 -5.98
N ALA A 359 6.47 6.04 -6.68
CA ALA A 359 6.32 7.37 -7.27
C ALA A 359 6.28 8.51 -6.22
N MET A 360 5.73 8.27 -5.03
CA MET A 360 5.82 9.20 -3.90
C MET A 360 7.23 9.23 -3.30
N LYS A 361 7.91 8.09 -3.14
CA LYS A 361 9.31 8.03 -2.66
C LYS A 361 10.24 8.86 -3.56
N ALA A 362 10.10 8.70 -4.88
CA ALA A 362 10.88 9.40 -5.90
C ALA A 362 10.88 10.93 -5.72
N VAL A 363 9.73 11.53 -5.42
CA VAL A 363 9.60 13.00 -5.27
C VAL A 363 9.73 13.50 -3.82
N THR A 364 9.74 12.60 -2.82
CA THR A 364 9.88 12.94 -1.40
C THR A 364 11.28 12.72 -0.86
N HIS A 365 12.08 11.86 -1.48
CA HIS A 365 13.36 11.38 -0.97
C HIS A 365 13.23 10.70 0.41
N HIS A 366 12.07 10.10 0.70
CA HIS A 366 11.73 9.52 1.99
C HIS A 366 11.28 8.05 1.85
N THR A 367 11.79 7.19 2.73
CA THR A 367 11.90 5.73 2.62
C THR A 367 12.74 5.25 1.41
N THR A 368 13.34 4.07 1.54
CA THR A 368 14.19 3.48 0.49
C THR A 368 13.34 3.06 -0.72
N PRO A 369 13.63 3.53 -1.95
CA PRO A 369 12.96 3.08 -3.16
C PRO A 369 13.33 1.63 -3.53
N LEU A 370 12.43 0.97 -4.26
CA LEU A 370 12.69 -0.31 -4.92
C LEU A 370 13.90 -0.16 -5.86
N LYS A 371 14.90 -1.04 -5.71
CA LYS A 371 16.08 -1.11 -6.58
C LYS A 371 16.26 -2.54 -7.11
N GLN A 372 15.94 -2.86 -8.36
CA GLN A 372 15.31 -2.02 -9.40
C GLN A 372 14.08 -2.71 -9.99
N PHE A 373 14.18 -4.02 -10.24
CA PHE A 373 13.06 -4.87 -10.62
C PHE A 373 12.48 -5.58 -9.40
N LEU A 374 11.15 -5.58 -9.32
CA LEU A 374 10.38 -6.49 -8.49
C LEU A 374 9.49 -7.32 -9.42
N TYR A 375 9.59 -8.65 -9.32
CA TYR A 375 8.67 -9.59 -9.96
C TYR A 375 7.80 -10.23 -8.87
N THR A 376 6.50 -10.31 -9.09
CA THR A 376 5.57 -10.99 -8.18
C THR A 376 4.72 -12.00 -8.95
N ASP A 377 4.37 -13.07 -8.26
CA ASP A 377 3.36 -14.04 -8.69
C ASP A 377 2.38 -14.31 -7.52
N SER A 378 1.36 -15.14 -7.76
CA SER A 378 0.50 -15.71 -6.71
C SER A 378 -0.07 -17.05 -7.18
N LEU A 379 0.78 -17.91 -7.74
CA LEU A 379 0.40 -19.15 -8.42
C LEU A 379 -0.42 -20.12 -7.58
N GLU A 380 -0.28 -20.06 -6.26
CA GLU A 380 -0.99 -20.86 -5.25
C GLU A 380 -2.51 -20.68 -5.33
N ALA A 381 -3.00 -19.55 -5.84
CA ALA A 381 -4.42 -19.23 -5.90
C ALA A 381 -5.24 -20.08 -6.91
N ARG A 382 -4.60 -20.94 -7.73
CA ARG A 382 -5.23 -21.49 -8.94
C ARG A 382 -6.05 -22.76 -8.78
N ASN A 383 -7.26 -22.76 -9.35
CA ASN A 383 -7.95 -24.01 -9.70
C ASN A 383 -9.00 -23.88 -10.85
N ASN A 384 -8.59 -24.12 -12.12
CA ASN A 384 -9.37 -24.32 -13.38
C ASN A 384 -9.46 -23.15 -14.43
N ARG A 385 -10.35 -23.21 -15.46
CA ARG A 385 -10.22 -22.52 -16.79
C ARG A 385 -11.41 -21.69 -17.37
N TYR A 386 -11.16 -20.49 -17.93
CA TYR A 386 -11.56 -19.98 -19.27
C TYR A 386 -11.06 -18.56 -19.66
N ASP A 387 -11.76 -17.46 -19.32
CA ASP A 387 -11.66 -16.16 -20.05
C ASP A 387 -10.67 -15.04 -19.57
N GLY A 388 -10.87 -14.43 -18.38
CA GLY A 388 -10.09 -13.25 -17.91
C GLY A 388 -9.61 -13.42 -16.46
N GLN A 389 -10.47 -13.12 -15.50
CA GLN A 389 -10.38 -13.78 -14.19
C GLN A 389 -10.56 -15.30 -14.34
N ALA A 390 -11.51 -15.71 -15.18
CA ALA A 390 -11.67 -17.12 -15.53
C ALA A 390 -10.44 -17.70 -16.27
N ALA A 391 -9.65 -16.96 -17.05
CA ALA A 391 -8.43 -17.51 -17.70
C ALA A 391 -7.44 -18.08 -16.69
N VAL A 392 -7.40 -17.43 -15.52
CA VAL A 392 -6.71 -17.91 -14.34
C VAL A 392 -7.47 -19.05 -13.67
N PHE A 393 -8.77 -18.87 -13.35
CA PHE A 393 -9.48 -19.73 -12.37
C PHE A 393 -10.64 -20.62 -12.83
N GLY A 394 -11.37 -20.37 -13.92
CA GLY A 394 -12.53 -21.21 -14.26
C GLY A 394 -13.86 -20.53 -14.46
N TRP A 395 -14.67 -21.03 -15.42
CA TRP A 395 -16.12 -20.76 -15.39
C TRP A 395 -16.81 -21.34 -14.17
N ALA A 396 -16.57 -22.62 -13.84
CA ALA A 396 -17.16 -23.25 -12.67
C ALA A 396 -16.76 -22.55 -11.35
N PHE A 397 -15.51 -22.09 -11.24
CA PHE A 397 -15.05 -21.31 -10.10
C PHE A 397 -15.72 -19.92 -10.04
N GLN A 398 -15.84 -19.25 -11.19
CA GLN A 398 -16.49 -17.94 -11.28
C GLN A 398 -17.99 -18.00 -10.98
N GLU A 399 -18.69 -19.06 -11.40
CA GLU A 399 -20.07 -19.32 -11.02
C GLU A 399 -20.19 -19.62 -9.51
N ALA A 400 -19.26 -20.37 -8.93
CA ALA A 400 -19.23 -20.61 -7.49
C ALA A 400 -19.02 -19.31 -6.69
N LEU A 401 -18.12 -18.42 -7.12
CA LEU A 401 -17.89 -17.10 -6.52
C LEU A 401 -19.16 -16.22 -6.52
N GLN A 402 -19.92 -16.24 -7.61
CA GLN A 402 -21.16 -15.46 -7.72
C GLN A 402 -22.21 -15.88 -6.68
N GLN A 403 -22.30 -17.16 -6.33
CA GLN A 403 -23.29 -17.64 -5.35
C GLN A 403 -22.87 -17.45 -3.89
N GLN A 404 -21.67 -16.94 -3.62
CA GLN A 404 -21.17 -16.81 -2.25
C GLN A 404 -21.90 -15.74 -1.44
N LYS A 405 -21.97 -15.95 -0.13
CA LYS A 405 -22.53 -15.04 0.86
C LYS A 405 -21.45 -14.59 1.83
N TRP A 406 -20.98 -13.35 1.70
CA TRP A 406 -19.87 -12.83 2.51
C TRP A 406 -20.29 -11.67 3.40
N PHE A 407 -19.59 -11.52 4.52
CA PHE A 407 -19.77 -10.41 5.45
C PHE A 407 -18.47 -9.60 5.57
N ILE A 408 -18.55 -8.30 5.30
CA ILE A 408 -17.45 -7.36 5.47
C ILE A 408 -17.72 -6.52 6.73
N VAL A 409 -16.77 -6.56 7.68
CA VAL A 409 -16.83 -5.79 8.91
C VAL A 409 -15.92 -4.57 8.80
N GLY A 410 -16.51 -3.40 8.60
CA GLY A 410 -15.84 -2.13 8.35
C GLY A 410 -15.94 -1.67 6.88
N ALA A 411 -16.31 -0.41 6.69
CA ALA A 411 -16.37 0.31 5.41
C ALA A 411 -15.29 1.42 5.36
N GLY A 412 -14.22 1.27 6.14
CA GLY A 412 -13.06 2.14 6.18
C GLY A 412 -12.15 2.04 4.94
N ALA A 413 -10.86 2.31 5.11
CA ALA A 413 -9.90 2.31 4.00
C ALA A 413 -9.79 0.93 3.32
N ILE A 414 -9.53 -0.10 4.13
CA ILE A 414 -9.51 -1.51 3.70
C ILE A 414 -10.88 -1.90 3.13
N GLY A 415 -11.99 -1.53 3.78
CA GLY A 415 -13.34 -1.88 3.35
C GLY A 415 -13.71 -1.34 1.96
N CYS A 416 -13.30 -0.10 1.65
CA CYS A 416 -13.45 0.48 0.32
C CYS A 416 -12.69 -0.30 -0.77
N GLU A 417 -11.46 -0.69 -0.49
CA GLU A 417 -10.59 -1.42 -1.44
C GLU A 417 -11.02 -2.90 -1.59
N LEU A 418 -11.43 -3.57 -0.50
CA LEU A 418 -12.03 -4.91 -0.52
C LEU A 418 -13.31 -4.92 -1.35
N LEU A 419 -14.22 -3.97 -1.11
CA LEU A 419 -15.44 -3.83 -1.90
C LEU A 419 -15.13 -3.63 -3.39
N LYS A 420 -14.21 -2.73 -3.74
CA LYS A 420 -13.76 -2.56 -5.13
C LYS A 420 -13.29 -3.89 -5.72
N ASN A 421 -12.39 -4.60 -5.05
CA ASN A 421 -11.83 -5.88 -5.52
C ASN A 421 -12.91 -6.96 -5.71
N MET A 422 -13.85 -7.07 -4.75
CA MET A 422 -14.85 -8.15 -4.70
C MET A 422 -16.03 -7.97 -5.66
N VAL A 423 -16.49 -6.73 -5.87
CA VAL A 423 -17.84 -6.45 -6.38
C VAL A 423 -17.95 -6.32 -7.91
N SER A 424 -16.87 -5.96 -8.60
CA SER A 424 -16.98 -5.45 -9.97
C SER A 424 -17.32 -6.51 -11.05
N HIS A 425 -17.46 -6.02 -12.29
CA HIS A 425 -18.41 -6.37 -13.36
C HIS A 425 -18.55 -7.84 -13.83
N LEU A 426 -19.63 -8.50 -13.42
CA LEU A 426 -20.12 -9.67 -14.15
C LEU A 426 -21.03 -9.27 -15.33
N PHE A 427 -20.65 -9.60 -16.58
CA PHE A 427 -21.58 -9.57 -17.71
C PHE A 427 -21.47 -10.77 -18.65
N ARG A 428 -22.58 -11.05 -19.32
CA ARG A 428 -22.78 -12.17 -20.24
C ARG A 428 -23.26 -11.60 -21.56
N SER A 429 -22.41 -11.60 -22.58
CA SER A 429 -22.79 -11.13 -23.92
C SER A 429 -24.00 -11.90 -24.45
N CYS A 430 -24.98 -11.17 -24.99
CA CYS A 430 -26.17 -11.75 -25.62
C CYS A 430 -25.83 -12.53 -26.92
N ASN A 431 -24.64 -12.32 -27.50
CA ASN A 431 -24.14 -13.09 -28.63
C ASN A 431 -23.21 -14.22 -28.15
N LYS A 432 -23.61 -15.47 -28.41
CA LYS A 432 -23.03 -16.72 -27.90
C LYS A 432 -21.56 -17.02 -28.28
N SER A 433 -20.85 -16.11 -28.94
CA SER A 433 -19.50 -16.31 -29.49
C SER A 433 -18.39 -15.52 -28.79
N THR A 434 -18.72 -14.59 -27.90
CA THR A 434 -17.69 -13.78 -27.21
C THR A 434 -18.17 -13.45 -25.80
N PHE A 435 -17.67 -14.21 -24.83
CA PHE A 435 -17.74 -13.86 -23.43
C PHE A 435 -16.45 -13.11 -23.08
N CYS A 436 -16.56 -12.13 -22.18
CA CYS A 436 -15.50 -11.83 -21.23
C CYS A 436 -16.21 -11.41 -19.93
N GLN A 437 -15.50 -11.42 -18.80
CA GLN A 437 -16.04 -11.02 -17.50
C GLN A 437 -15.01 -10.22 -16.73
N ALA A 438 -15.47 -9.48 -15.73
CA ALA A 438 -14.66 -8.51 -15.04
C ALA A 438 -14.70 -8.61 -13.52
N MET A 439 -13.51 -8.55 -12.91
CA MET A 439 -13.27 -8.56 -11.46
C MET A 439 -13.96 -9.75 -10.75
N ILE A 440 -14.02 -9.76 -9.42
CA ILE A 440 -14.34 -11.02 -8.71
C ILE A 440 -15.81 -11.44 -8.87
N GLY A 441 -16.75 -10.49 -9.00
CA GLY A 441 -18.18 -10.79 -9.12
C GLY A 441 -18.78 -11.52 -7.90
N LEU A 442 -18.17 -11.34 -6.72
CA LEU A 442 -18.55 -12.03 -5.49
C LEU A 442 -19.99 -11.64 -5.10
N GLY A 443 -20.85 -12.62 -4.84
CA GLY A 443 -22.22 -12.38 -4.41
C GLY A 443 -23.13 -11.72 -5.47
N CYS A 444 -22.75 -11.74 -6.75
CA CYS A 444 -23.55 -11.19 -7.86
C CYS A 444 -24.49 -12.23 -8.52
N GLY A 445 -24.51 -13.47 -8.03
CA GLY A 445 -25.42 -14.52 -8.48
C GLY A 445 -26.77 -14.45 -7.76
N ASN A 446 -27.78 -15.12 -8.31
CA ASN A 446 -29.16 -15.13 -7.78
C ASN A 446 -29.24 -15.48 -6.27
N ASN A 447 -28.38 -16.39 -5.79
CA ASN A 447 -28.33 -16.79 -4.38
C ASN A 447 -27.18 -16.14 -3.61
N GLY A 448 -26.32 -15.36 -4.26
CA GLY A 448 -25.21 -14.64 -3.66
C GLY A 448 -25.66 -13.34 -2.97
N SER A 449 -24.89 -12.91 -1.97
CA SER A 449 -25.13 -11.64 -1.28
C SER A 449 -23.89 -11.14 -0.53
N LEU A 450 -23.66 -9.84 -0.52
CA LEU A 450 -22.63 -9.22 0.28
C LEU A 450 -23.28 -8.39 1.40
N THR A 451 -22.97 -8.67 2.66
CA THR A 451 -23.34 -7.78 3.76
C THR A 451 -22.14 -6.93 4.14
N ILE A 452 -22.32 -5.63 4.35
CA ILE A 452 -21.28 -4.77 4.92
C ILE A 452 -21.84 -3.98 6.10
N THR A 453 -21.13 -3.94 7.22
CA THR A 453 -21.51 -3.10 8.37
C THR A 453 -20.38 -2.16 8.76
N ASP A 454 -20.75 -0.93 9.13
CA ASP A 454 -19.85 0.07 9.71
C ASP A 454 -20.70 1.07 10.52
N PRO A 455 -20.44 1.25 11.83
CA PRO A 455 -21.22 2.17 12.67
C PRO A 455 -20.91 3.65 12.39
N ASP A 456 -19.79 3.97 11.74
CA ASP A 456 -19.32 5.34 11.60
C ASP A 456 -20.05 6.15 10.51
N THR A 457 -19.87 7.45 10.59
CA THR A 457 -20.18 8.39 9.51
C THR A 457 -18.91 8.84 8.78
N ILE A 458 -19.08 9.36 7.56
CA ILE A 458 -17.98 9.82 6.71
C ILE A 458 -17.48 11.17 7.19
N GLU A 459 -16.18 11.28 7.48
CA GLU A 459 -15.51 12.55 7.78
C GLU A 459 -14.72 13.10 6.58
N VAL A 460 -14.42 14.40 6.59
CA VAL A 460 -13.48 15.01 5.62
C VAL A 460 -12.09 14.35 5.68
N SER A 461 -11.66 13.95 6.88
CA SER A 461 -10.38 13.28 7.13
C SER A 461 -10.26 11.89 6.48
N ASN A 462 -11.37 11.33 5.99
CA ASN A 462 -11.45 9.97 5.47
C ASN A 462 -11.27 9.92 3.95
N LEU A 463 -11.62 11.00 3.24
CA LEU A 463 -11.68 11.07 1.78
C LEU A 463 -10.34 10.80 1.09
N ASN A 464 -9.20 11.06 1.75
CA ASN A 464 -7.87 10.79 1.23
C ASN A 464 -7.47 9.30 1.10
N ARG A 465 -8.28 8.37 1.62
CA ARG A 465 -7.99 6.92 1.58
C ARG A 465 -9.24 6.03 1.49
N GLN A 466 -10.42 6.64 1.41
CA GLN A 466 -11.72 5.96 1.30
C GLN A 466 -12.40 6.42 0.01
N PHE A 467 -11.83 5.97 -1.12
CA PHE A 467 -12.08 6.53 -2.44
C PHE A 467 -13.52 6.32 -2.98
N LEU A 468 -14.32 5.48 -2.32
CA LEU A 468 -15.75 5.31 -2.60
C LEU A 468 -16.59 6.53 -2.17
N PHE A 469 -16.05 7.41 -1.34
CA PHE A 469 -16.73 8.56 -0.77
C PHE A 469 -16.37 9.86 -1.51
N ARG A 470 -17.25 10.86 -1.43
CA ARG A 470 -17.04 12.20 -2.00
C ARG A 470 -17.38 13.26 -0.95
N ARG A 471 -16.92 14.50 -1.15
CA ARG A 471 -17.25 15.64 -0.26
C ARG A 471 -18.77 15.77 0.06
N PRO A 472 -19.71 15.56 -0.89
CA PRO A 472 -21.15 15.61 -0.60
C PRO A 472 -21.72 14.43 0.22
N ASP A 473 -20.89 13.46 0.61
CA ASP A 473 -21.27 12.32 1.43
C ASP A 473 -20.79 12.42 2.90
N VAL A 474 -20.05 13.47 3.25
CA VAL A 474 -19.64 13.76 4.63
C VAL A 474 -20.87 13.85 5.54
N GLY A 475 -20.82 13.18 6.69
CA GLY A 475 -21.93 13.04 7.66
C GLY A 475 -22.89 11.87 7.38
N LYS A 476 -22.83 11.21 6.23
CA LYS A 476 -23.63 9.99 5.94
C LYS A 476 -22.94 8.74 6.48
N LYS A 477 -23.68 7.64 6.63
CA LYS A 477 -23.16 6.33 7.05
C LYS A 477 -22.20 5.76 5.99
N LYS A 478 -21.04 5.25 6.42
CA LYS A 478 -20.00 4.73 5.51
C LYS A 478 -20.51 3.54 4.69
N SER A 479 -21.15 2.57 5.34
CA SER A 479 -21.66 1.34 4.73
C SER A 479 -22.70 1.60 3.63
N GLU A 480 -23.69 2.47 3.89
CA GLU A 480 -24.74 2.86 2.93
C GLU A 480 -24.15 3.52 1.68
N VAL A 481 -23.25 4.49 1.87
CA VAL A 481 -22.60 5.20 0.77
C VAL A 481 -21.68 4.27 -0.02
N ALA A 482 -20.92 3.39 0.67
CA ALA A 482 -20.06 2.42 0.03
C ALA A 482 -20.87 1.46 -0.85
N ALA A 483 -21.99 0.93 -0.32
CA ALA A 483 -22.92 0.07 -1.04
C ALA A 483 -23.53 0.77 -2.26
N ARG A 484 -23.92 2.05 -2.14
CA ARG A 484 -24.39 2.86 -3.27
C ARG A 484 -23.30 3.05 -4.33
N SER A 485 -22.07 3.37 -3.92
CA SER A 485 -20.94 3.60 -4.83
C SER A 485 -20.56 2.32 -5.60
N VAL A 486 -20.52 1.15 -4.95
CA VAL A 486 -20.22 -0.10 -5.68
C VAL A 486 -21.37 -0.63 -6.53
N LYS A 487 -22.64 -0.32 -6.20
CA LYS A 487 -23.76 -0.54 -7.14
C LYS A 487 -23.64 0.28 -8.42
N ALA A 488 -22.94 1.42 -8.39
CA ALA A 488 -22.62 2.20 -9.59
C ALA A 488 -21.45 1.63 -10.40
N PHE A 489 -20.58 0.81 -9.78
CA PHE A 489 -19.56 0.01 -10.47
C PHE A 489 -20.17 -1.28 -11.05
N ASN A 490 -21.00 -2.00 -10.30
CA ASN A 490 -21.69 -3.19 -10.79
C ASN A 490 -23.14 -3.22 -10.28
N SER A 491 -24.10 -3.04 -11.19
CA SER A 491 -25.52 -3.06 -10.85
C SER A 491 -26.08 -4.44 -10.50
N ALA A 492 -25.34 -5.52 -10.79
CA ALA A 492 -25.75 -6.89 -10.49
C ALA A 492 -25.50 -7.32 -9.03
N ILE A 493 -24.86 -6.49 -8.19
CA ILE A 493 -24.54 -6.89 -6.82
C ILE A 493 -25.74 -6.80 -5.85
N HIS A 494 -25.97 -7.90 -5.16
CA HIS A 494 -26.85 -7.99 -4.00
C HIS A 494 -26.12 -7.56 -2.71
N ILE A 495 -25.88 -6.26 -2.54
CA ILE A 495 -25.25 -5.70 -1.33
C ILE A 495 -26.27 -5.14 -0.33
N ASN A 496 -26.15 -5.57 0.93
CA ASN A 496 -26.92 -5.17 2.10
C ASN A 496 -26.05 -4.33 3.06
N PRO A 497 -26.20 -2.99 3.10
CA PRO A 497 -25.51 -2.14 4.06
C PRO A 497 -26.19 -2.17 5.43
N MET A 498 -25.39 -2.20 6.50
CA MET A 498 -25.81 -2.15 7.89
C MET A 498 -24.98 -1.09 8.64
N SER A 499 -25.54 -0.54 9.72
CA SER A 499 -24.94 0.57 10.49
C SER A 499 -24.61 0.19 11.94
N GLU A 500 -24.55 -1.12 12.21
CA GLU A 500 -24.41 -1.68 13.55
C GLU A 500 -22.96 -2.03 13.84
N ILE A 501 -22.53 -1.79 15.07
CA ILE A 501 -21.25 -2.30 15.58
C ILE A 501 -21.32 -3.83 15.65
N VAL A 502 -20.20 -4.54 15.44
CA VAL A 502 -20.14 -6.00 15.58
C VAL A 502 -19.59 -6.33 16.96
N ALA A 503 -20.48 -6.50 17.93
CA ALA A 503 -20.18 -6.75 19.34
C ALA A 503 -21.28 -7.57 20.03
N GLU A 504 -21.00 -8.06 21.24
CA GLU A 504 -21.91 -8.90 22.05
C GLU A 504 -23.32 -8.26 22.24
N SER A 505 -23.40 -6.93 22.36
CA SER A 505 -24.67 -6.19 22.45
C SER A 505 -25.57 -6.29 21.21
N THR A 506 -25.00 -6.66 20.06
CA THR A 506 -25.66 -6.71 18.74
C THR A 506 -25.92 -8.14 18.25
N GLU A 507 -25.71 -9.16 19.08
CA GLU A 507 -25.94 -10.57 18.70
C GLU A 507 -27.41 -10.89 18.38
N HIS A 508 -28.36 -10.06 18.83
CA HIS A 508 -29.75 -10.13 18.39
C HIS A 508 -29.96 -9.76 16.91
N ILE A 509 -28.96 -9.15 16.27
CA ILE A 509 -28.89 -8.81 14.84
C ILE A 509 -27.93 -9.77 14.13
N PHE A 510 -26.74 -9.98 14.70
CA PHE A 510 -25.69 -10.87 14.19
C PHE A 510 -25.69 -12.25 14.90
N GLY A 511 -26.89 -12.86 14.98
CA GLY A 511 -27.12 -14.14 15.65
C GLY A 511 -26.79 -15.36 14.80
N ASP A 512 -27.21 -16.54 15.28
CA ASP A 512 -26.95 -17.83 14.63
C ASP A 512 -27.39 -17.86 13.16
N ASP A 513 -28.64 -17.47 12.88
CA ASP A 513 -29.20 -17.41 11.52
C ASP A 513 -28.44 -16.47 10.57
N PHE A 514 -27.77 -15.44 11.11
CA PHE A 514 -26.99 -14.49 10.32
C PHE A 514 -25.65 -15.10 9.90
N PHE A 515 -24.95 -15.78 10.81
CA PHE A 515 -23.63 -16.37 10.53
C PHE A 515 -23.75 -17.73 9.82
N ALA A 516 -24.70 -18.58 10.18
CA ALA A 516 -24.88 -19.92 9.61
C ALA A 516 -25.18 -19.94 8.09
N ARG A 517 -25.62 -18.81 7.53
CA ARG A 517 -25.86 -18.62 6.09
C ARG A 517 -24.66 -18.06 5.31
N LEU A 518 -23.56 -17.69 5.97
CA LEU A 518 -22.37 -17.13 5.32
C LEU A 518 -21.45 -18.22 4.78
N ASN A 519 -20.57 -17.84 3.86
CA ASN A 519 -19.47 -18.66 3.37
C ASN A 519 -18.10 -18.14 3.81
N GLY A 520 -18.03 -16.91 4.34
CA GLY A 520 -16.80 -16.31 4.86
C GLY A 520 -17.02 -14.88 5.36
N VAL A 521 -16.02 -14.38 6.10
CA VAL A 521 -16.00 -13.04 6.69
C VAL A 521 -14.70 -12.32 6.29
N CYS A 522 -14.76 -11.00 6.14
CA CYS A 522 -13.59 -10.15 5.90
C CYS A 522 -13.55 -9.01 6.91
N ASN A 523 -12.42 -8.85 7.60
CA ASN A 523 -12.20 -7.73 8.51
C ASN A 523 -11.53 -6.55 7.77
N ALA A 524 -12.11 -5.38 7.98
CA ALA A 524 -11.61 -4.06 7.58
C ALA A 524 -11.60 -3.11 8.80
N LEU A 525 -11.28 -3.68 9.96
CA LEU A 525 -11.33 -3.07 11.29
C LEU A 525 -10.08 -2.23 11.60
N ASP A 526 -10.16 -1.38 12.61
CA ASP A 526 -9.05 -0.52 13.06
C ASP A 526 -8.61 -0.75 14.52
N ASN A 527 -9.30 -1.62 15.26
CA ASN A 527 -9.00 -1.97 16.66
C ASN A 527 -8.88 -3.49 16.85
N VAL A 528 -8.18 -3.93 17.90
CA VAL A 528 -7.89 -5.36 18.18
C VAL A 528 -9.07 -6.07 18.84
N GLU A 529 -9.89 -5.35 19.61
CA GLU A 529 -11.04 -5.91 20.33
C GLU A 529 -12.10 -6.46 19.37
N ALA A 530 -12.53 -5.65 18.39
CA ALA A 530 -13.47 -6.08 17.36
C ALA A 530 -12.92 -7.24 16.52
N ARG A 531 -11.60 -7.25 16.20
CA ARG A 531 -10.96 -8.36 15.48
C ARG A 531 -11.10 -9.66 16.27
N ARG A 532 -10.74 -9.64 17.56
CA ARG A 532 -10.86 -10.79 18.46
C ARG A 532 -12.31 -11.22 18.65
N TYR A 533 -13.28 -10.31 18.63
CA TYR A 533 -14.70 -10.66 18.69
C TYR A 533 -15.14 -11.39 17.42
N VAL A 534 -14.85 -10.83 16.24
CA VAL A 534 -15.19 -11.47 14.95
C VAL A 534 -14.49 -12.82 14.79
N ASP A 535 -13.22 -12.95 15.17
CA ASP A 535 -12.47 -14.22 15.18
C ASP A 535 -13.19 -15.29 16.01
N ARG A 536 -13.59 -14.98 17.25
CA ARG A 536 -14.37 -15.91 18.09
C ARG A 536 -15.66 -16.37 17.41
N ARG A 537 -16.40 -15.46 16.74
CA ARG A 537 -17.62 -15.81 16.00
C ARG A 537 -17.30 -16.70 14.79
N CYS A 538 -16.25 -16.39 14.02
CA CYS A 538 -15.84 -17.18 12.85
C CYS A 538 -15.40 -18.60 13.25
N VAL A 539 -14.64 -18.75 14.33
CA VAL A 539 -14.27 -20.06 14.89
C VAL A 539 -15.51 -20.84 15.33
N TYR A 540 -16.46 -20.20 16.04
CA TYR A 540 -17.69 -20.84 16.53
C TYR A 540 -18.57 -21.36 15.38
N TYR A 541 -18.81 -20.57 14.34
CA TYR A 541 -19.62 -20.97 13.18
C TYR A 541 -18.83 -21.69 12.08
N GLN A 542 -17.54 -21.98 12.30
CA GLN A 542 -16.65 -22.64 11.33
C GLN A 542 -16.61 -21.92 9.96
N LEU A 543 -16.46 -20.59 10.00
CA LEU A 543 -16.36 -19.73 8.81
C LEU A 543 -14.91 -19.33 8.53
N PRO A 544 -14.46 -19.35 7.25
CA PRO A 544 -13.24 -18.68 6.84
C PRO A 544 -13.26 -17.18 7.16
N LEU A 545 -12.14 -16.67 7.70
CA LEU A 545 -11.95 -15.26 7.99
C LEU A 545 -10.70 -14.73 7.27
N LEU A 546 -10.88 -13.64 6.53
CA LEU A 546 -9.80 -12.86 5.92
C LEU A 546 -9.53 -11.63 6.79
N GLU A 547 -8.38 -11.61 7.46
CA GLU A 547 -7.94 -10.53 8.35
C GLU A 547 -6.85 -9.67 7.68
N SER A 548 -6.87 -8.36 7.94
CA SER A 548 -5.84 -7.44 7.44
C SER A 548 -5.69 -6.18 8.27
N GLY A 549 -4.46 -5.68 8.34
CA GLY A 549 -4.09 -4.48 9.09
C GLY A 549 -3.16 -3.57 8.29
N THR A 550 -3.19 -2.28 8.61
CA THR A 550 -2.31 -1.26 8.01
C THR A 550 -1.87 -0.24 9.05
N MET A 551 -0.58 0.06 9.12
CA MET A 551 0.00 1.11 9.96
C MET A 551 1.02 1.91 9.15
N GLY A 552 0.56 3.03 8.58
CA GLY A 552 1.35 3.82 7.65
C GLY A 552 1.73 3.04 6.39
N ALA A 553 3.02 2.92 6.11
CA ALA A 553 3.53 2.11 5.00
C ALA A 553 3.58 0.59 5.30
N LYS A 554 3.36 0.18 6.56
CA LYS A 554 3.35 -1.23 6.99
C LYS A 554 1.94 -1.81 6.82
N GLY A 555 1.85 -3.09 6.47
CA GLY A 555 0.59 -3.82 6.43
C GLY A 555 0.80 -5.32 6.58
N ASN A 556 -0.27 -6.03 6.95
CA ASN A 556 -0.28 -7.48 7.12
C ASN A 556 -1.62 -8.07 6.67
N THR A 557 -1.59 -9.35 6.31
CA THR A 557 -2.77 -10.15 5.96
C THR A 557 -2.67 -11.52 6.63
N GLN A 558 -3.76 -12.03 7.17
CA GLN A 558 -3.85 -13.38 7.74
C GLN A 558 -5.11 -14.07 7.23
N VAL A 559 -5.00 -15.36 6.90
CA VAL A 559 -6.11 -16.20 6.48
C VAL A 559 -6.37 -17.21 7.57
N VAL A 560 -7.56 -17.17 8.16
CA VAL A 560 -8.04 -18.16 9.12
C VAL A 560 -8.98 -19.11 8.38
N PHE A 561 -8.58 -20.38 8.25
CA PHE A 561 -9.36 -21.42 7.57
C PHE A 561 -9.76 -22.54 8.55
N PRO A 562 -11.07 -22.81 8.73
CA PRO A 562 -11.57 -23.81 9.66
C PRO A 562 -10.89 -25.18 9.50
N HIS A 563 -10.51 -25.77 10.63
CA HIS A 563 -9.85 -27.09 10.73
C HIS A 563 -8.50 -27.21 9.99
N LEU A 564 -7.88 -26.09 9.58
CA LEU A 564 -6.60 -26.08 8.87
C LEU A 564 -5.56 -25.13 9.49
N THR A 565 -5.95 -23.91 9.85
CA THR A 565 -5.05 -22.91 10.44
C THR A 565 -5.39 -22.62 11.90
N GLU A 566 -4.49 -21.90 12.59
CA GLU A 566 -4.84 -21.22 13.83
C GLU A 566 -5.80 -20.03 13.58
N SER A 567 -6.37 -19.49 14.66
CA SER A 567 -7.25 -18.31 14.65
C SER A 567 -6.46 -17.02 14.94
N TYR A 568 -7.01 -15.84 14.65
CA TYR A 568 -6.34 -14.57 14.97
C TYR A 568 -6.07 -14.42 16.47
N GLY A 569 -7.00 -14.87 17.32
CA GLY A 569 -6.84 -14.88 18.78
C GLY A 569 -5.86 -15.94 19.33
N SER A 570 -5.25 -16.77 18.48
CA SER A 570 -4.26 -17.78 18.92
C SER A 570 -2.88 -17.16 19.21
N THR A 571 -2.57 -16.04 18.57
CA THR A 571 -1.32 -15.27 18.74
C THR A 571 -1.55 -14.00 19.57
N SER A 572 -0.59 -13.67 20.44
CA SER A 572 -0.63 -12.42 21.22
C SER A 572 0.19 -11.32 20.54
N ASP A 573 -0.48 -10.30 20.01
CA ASP A 573 0.14 -9.03 19.66
C ASP A 573 0.79 -8.35 20.88
N PRO A 574 1.89 -7.59 20.73
CA PRO A 574 2.48 -6.81 21.81
C PRO A 574 1.46 -5.82 22.41
N PRO A 575 1.37 -5.70 23.75
CA PRO A 575 0.46 -4.75 24.38
C PRO A 575 0.89 -3.31 24.09
N GLU A 576 -0.07 -2.38 24.13
CA GLU A 576 0.25 -0.95 24.09
C GLU A 576 1.17 -0.57 25.28
N LYS A 577 2.19 0.23 25.01
CA LYS A 577 3.14 0.67 26.04
C LYS A 577 2.49 1.75 26.92
N GLU A 578 1.97 1.34 28.08
CA GLU A 578 1.49 2.27 29.09
C GLU A 578 2.67 2.99 29.79
N THR A 579 2.58 4.31 29.90
CA THR A 579 3.55 5.10 30.68
C THR A 579 3.26 4.95 32.18
N PRO A 580 4.26 4.65 33.04
CA PRO A 580 4.05 4.56 34.47
C PRO A 580 3.45 5.84 35.08
N ILE A 581 2.44 5.68 35.94
CA ILE A 581 1.68 6.79 36.56
C ILE A 581 2.61 7.76 37.31
N CYS A 582 3.67 7.27 37.97
CA CYS A 582 4.65 8.11 38.65
C CYS A 582 5.40 9.04 37.68
N THR A 583 5.74 8.57 36.48
CA THR A 583 6.36 9.35 35.41
C THR A 583 5.39 10.42 34.90
N LEU A 584 4.13 10.06 34.63
CA LEU A 584 3.11 11.00 34.18
C LEU A 584 2.81 12.10 35.21
N ARG A 585 2.78 11.76 36.50
CA ARG A 585 2.37 12.68 37.57
C ARG A 585 3.49 13.60 38.06
N ASN A 586 4.71 13.07 38.18
CA ASN A 586 5.80 13.75 38.91
C ASN A 586 7.06 13.98 38.05
N PHE A 587 7.35 13.10 37.08
CA PHE A 587 8.65 13.09 36.37
C PHE A 587 8.53 12.97 34.83
N PRO A 588 7.76 13.84 34.14
CA PRO A 588 7.61 13.76 32.69
C PRO A 588 8.85 14.29 31.96
N TYR A 589 9.66 13.39 31.39
CA TYR A 589 10.89 13.74 30.65
C TYR A 589 10.78 13.78 29.12
N GLN A 590 9.65 13.31 28.55
CA GLN A 590 9.32 13.36 27.13
C GLN A 590 7.97 14.05 26.89
N ILE A 591 7.79 14.63 25.70
CA ILE A 591 6.57 15.37 25.35
C ILE A 591 5.30 14.50 25.45
N HIS A 592 5.37 13.21 25.09
CA HIS A 592 4.21 12.33 25.11
C HIS A 592 3.66 12.11 26.53
N HIS A 593 4.51 12.12 27.57
CA HIS A 593 4.07 12.09 28.97
C HIS A 593 3.20 13.30 29.32
N THR A 594 3.64 14.50 28.89
CA THR A 594 2.90 15.75 29.16
C THR A 594 1.57 15.79 28.41
N ILE A 595 1.51 15.20 27.21
CA ILE A 595 0.27 15.07 26.41
C ILE A 595 -0.72 14.12 27.10
N GLN A 596 -0.26 12.94 27.58
CA GLN A 596 -1.10 12.01 28.33
C GLN A 596 -1.63 12.63 29.63
N TRP A 597 -0.75 13.33 30.39
CA TRP A 597 -1.15 14.08 31.58
C TRP A 597 -2.19 15.17 31.26
N ALA A 598 -2.00 15.93 30.19
CA ALA A 598 -2.93 16.97 29.77
C ALA A 598 -4.29 16.39 29.33
N ARG A 599 -4.30 15.24 28.64
CA ARG A 599 -5.53 14.50 28.29
C ARG A 599 -6.29 14.02 29.54
N ALA A 600 -5.57 13.49 30.54
CA ALA A 600 -6.16 13.11 31.81
C ALA A 600 -6.78 14.33 32.52
N LYS A 601 -6.06 15.46 32.58
CA LYS A 601 -6.58 16.70 33.17
C LYS A 601 -7.77 17.30 32.42
N PHE A 602 -7.81 17.18 31.10
CA PHE A 602 -8.98 17.56 30.32
C PHE A 602 -10.22 16.73 30.74
N THR A 603 -10.06 15.41 30.87
CA THR A 603 -11.13 14.50 31.30
C THR A 603 -11.58 14.82 32.74
N ASP A 604 -10.64 14.99 33.67
CA ASP A 604 -10.91 15.36 35.07
C ASP A 604 -11.78 16.64 35.17
N TYR A 605 -11.38 17.70 34.47
CA TYR A 605 -12.00 19.03 34.59
C TYR A 605 -13.30 19.19 33.80
N PHE A 606 -13.42 18.55 32.62
CA PHE A 606 -14.50 18.84 31.67
C PHE A 606 -15.46 17.66 31.42
N THR A 607 -15.11 16.45 31.85
CA THR A 607 -15.95 15.24 31.68
C THR A 607 -16.39 14.70 33.04
N SER A 608 -15.47 14.12 33.82
CA SER A 608 -15.78 13.36 35.04
C SER A 608 -16.57 14.17 36.07
N GLY A 609 -16.21 15.44 36.28
CA GLY A 609 -16.92 16.34 37.20
C GLY A 609 -18.33 16.69 36.72
N ALA A 610 -18.53 16.86 35.41
CA ALA A 610 -19.85 17.16 34.84
C ALA A 610 -20.77 15.93 34.86
N GLU A 611 -20.25 14.75 34.54
CA GLU A 611 -20.97 13.47 34.62
C GLU A 611 -21.41 13.16 36.05
N ALA A 612 -20.53 13.35 37.04
CA ALA A 612 -20.87 13.16 38.46
C ALA A 612 -22.00 14.10 38.93
N VAL A 613 -21.98 15.38 38.52
CA VAL A 613 -23.05 16.33 38.82
C VAL A 613 -24.36 15.94 38.11
N ASN A 614 -24.30 15.50 36.85
CA ASN A 614 -25.47 15.04 36.10
C ASN A 614 -26.09 13.77 36.71
N GLN A 615 -25.27 12.80 37.14
CA GLN A 615 -25.77 11.61 37.85
C GLN A 615 -26.44 11.99 39.17
N PHE A 616 -25.80 12.84 39.98
CA PHE A 616 -26.35 13.29 41.26
C PHE A 616 -27.69 14.03 41.11
N THR A 617 -27.82 14.87 40.07
CA THR A 617 -29.06 15.63 39.79
C THR A 617 -30.16 14.82 39.11
N TRP A 618 -29.86 13.66 38.52
CA TRP A 618 -30.86 12.70 38.03
C TRP A 618 -31.35 11.72 39.12
N THR A 619 -30.66 11.64 40.26
CA THR A 619 -31.06 10.81 41.41
C THR A 619 -31.85 11.55 42.49
N MET A 620 -32.14 12.84 42.29
CA MET A 620 -33.07 13.66 43.10
C MET A 620 -34.33 13.99 42.32
#